data_AF-A0A6A5SU74-F1
#
_entry.id   AF-A0A6A5SU74-F1
#
_cell.length_a   1.000
_cell.length_b   1.000
_cell.length_c   1.000
_cell.angle_alpha   90.00
_cell.angle_beta   90.00
_cell.angle_gamma   90.00
#
_symmetry.space_group_name_H-M   'P 1'
#
loop_
_entity.id
_entity.type
_entity.pdbx_description
1 polymer ?
#
loop_
_entity_poly.entity_id
_entity_poly.type
_entity_poly.pdbx_seq_one_letter_code
_entity_poly.pdbx_strand_id
1 'polypeptide(L)'
;MHPGCLNPAIEVRCERATRASIQRLKFDIDYMNYPMMCDLQGLSSIPYIYTALFHRTREFAATVQSLIKAAPTKWTEAACLLVAWSADILRHPDIGIERFLHSQRESLYWILDDALLRILMDQWDPPQPLPQSSPISTGPSPKVTAWDVAITPVRLALCKAQENLSEWSERDLGEMQKGVCAWKGVQKELLVQGWFKRSRTLCAGGQLPAELANVIVEHVARFEEWPMVDLRGWHLPKGTPRTW
;
A
#
# COMPACT_ATOMS: atom_id res chain seq x y z
N MET A 1 37.78 63.56 -33.66
CA MET A 1 37.21 62.22 -33.91
C MET A 1 37.06 61.52 -32.58
N HIS A 2 35.86 61.49 -32.01
CA HIS A 2 35.59 60.78 -30.75
C HIS A 2 35.17 59.34 -31.08
N PRO A 3 35.87 58.33 -30.57
CA PRO A 3 35.48 56.94 -30.79
C PRO A 3 34.22 56.62 -29.99
N GLY A 4 33.16 56.32 -30.75
CA GLY A 4 32.08 55.37 -30.44
C GLY A 4 31.59 55.26 -29.00
N CYS A 5 30.56 56.05 -28.66
CA CYS A 5 29.57 55.61 -27.67
C CYS A 5 28.68 54.54 -28.33
N LEU A 6 29.01 53.27 -28.15
CA LEU A 6 28.09 52.18 -28.43
C LEU A 6 26.84 52.36 -27.56
N ASN A 7 25.67 52.23 -28.18
CA ASN A 7 24.39 52.48 -27.54
C ASN A 7 24.13 51.39 -26.48
N PRO A 8 24.05 51.70 -25.18
CA PRO A 8 23.96 50.72 -24.08
C PRO A 8 22.75 49.78 -24.21
N ALA A 9 21.71 50.18 -24.96
CA ALA A 9 20.56 49.34 -25.26
C ALA A 9 20.87 48.12 -26.16
N ILE A 10 21.91 48.21 -27.01
CA ILE A 10 22.35 47.12 -27.89
C ILE A 10 23.13 46.07 -27.09
N GLU A 11 23.97 46.53 -26.16
CA GLU A 11 24.79 45.67 -25.29
C GLU A 11 23.91 44.81 -24.37
N VAL A 12 22.90 45.41 -23.74
CA VAL A 12 21.92 44.69 -22.89
C VAL A 12 21.09 43.66 -23.66
N ARG A 13 20.77 43.91 -24.94
CA ARG A 13 20.06 42.93 -25.79
C ARG A 13 20.96 41.77 -26.18
N CYS A 14 22.22 42.04 -26.48
CA CYS A 14 23.21 41.01 -26.80
C CYS A 14 23.42 40.08 -25.59
N GLU A 15 23.65 40.63 -24.40
CA GLU A 15 23.83 39.84 -23.17
C GLU A 15 22.62 38.95 -22.82
N ARG A 16 21.40 39.47 -23.00
CA ARG A 16 20.16 38.70 -22.78
C ARG A 16 20.02 37.55 -23.78
N ALA A 17 20.34 37.79 -25.05
CA ALA A 17 20.31 36.75 -26.07
C ALA A 17 21.35 35.65 -25.78
N THR A 18 22.58 36.04 -25.40
CA THR A 18 23.63 35.09 -25.02
C THR A 18 23.24 34.26 -23.80
N ARG A 19 22.65 34.89 -22.76
CA ARG A 19 22.19 34.16 -21.57
C ARG A 19 21.06 33.17 -21.87
N ALA A 20 20.11 33.54 -22.74
CA ALA A 20 19.04 32.64 -23.16
C ALA A 20 19.57 31.45 -23.98
N SER A 21 20.53 31.69 -24.88
CA SER A 21 21.19 30.63 -25.66
C SER A 21 21.98 29.68 -24.76
N ILE A 22 22.71 30.19 -23.76
CA ILE A 22 23.44 29.37 -22.79
C ILE A 22 22.48 28.51 -21.97
N GLN A 23 21.36 29.07 -21.50
CA GLN A 23 20.36 28.32 -20.75
C GLN A 23 19.74 27.20 -21.59
N ARG A 24 19.45 27.47 -22.87
CA ARG A 24 18.91 26.47 -23.78
C ARG A 24 19.91 25.36 -24.09
N LEU A 25 21.16 25.71 -24.35
CA LEU A 25 22.23 24.73 -24.57
C LEU A 25 22.42 23.84 -23.32
N LYS A 26 22.36 24.43 -22.12
CA LYS A 26 22.43 23.68 -20.87
C LYS A 26 21.26 22.70 -20.74
N PHE A 27 20.04 23.16 -21.02
CA PHE A 27 18.86 22.30 -21.03
C PHE A 27 19.00 21.15 -22.04
N ASP A 28 19.47 21.43 -23.25
CA ASP A 28 19.65 20.43 -24.29
C ASP A 28 20.72 19.39 -23.88
N ILE A 29 21.83 19.84 -23.28
CA ILE A 29 22.87 18.94 -22.73
C ILE A 29 22.30 18.09 -21.60
N ASP A 30 21.57 18.67 -20.65
CA ASP A 30 20.97 17.95 -19.53
C ASP A 30 19.94 16.92 -20.04
N TYR A 31 19.13 17.27 -21.05
CA TYR A 31 18.15 16.40 -21.67
C TYR A 31 18.79 15.25 -22.45
N MET A 32 19.84 15.53 -23.24
CA MET A 32 20.55 14.50 -24.02
C MET A 32 21.27 13.49 -23.12
N ASN A 33 21.78 13.93 -21.97
CA ASN A 33 22.42 13.06 -20.99
C ASN A 33 21.43 12.34 -20.06
N TYR A 34 20.15 12.73 -20.07
CA TYR A 34 19.14 12.21 -19.15
C TYR A 34 19.00 10.68 -19.20
N PRO A 35 18.94 10.01 -20.37
CA PRO A 35 18.86 8.54 -20.42
C PRO A 35 20.07 7.86 -19.76
N MET A 36 21.28 8.35 -20.05
CA MET A 36 22.51 7.82 -19.45
C MET A 36 22.54 8.03 -17.94
N MET A 37 22.08 9.19 -17.46
CA MET A 37 21.96 9.46 -16.02
C MET A 37 20.92 8.54 -15.36
N CYS A 38 19.79 8.28 -16.03
CA CYS A 38 18.81 7.31 -15.57
C CYS A 38 19.39 5.90 -15.46
N ASP A 39 20.19 5.48 -16.44
CA ASP A 39 20.85 4.16 -16.44
C ASP A 39 21.91 4.05 -15.36
N LEU A 40 22.77 5.07 -15.22
CA LEU A 40 23.80 5.12 -14.16
C LEU A 40 23.20 5.08 -12.76
N GLN A 41 22.04 5.71 -12.58
CA GLN A 41 21.30 5.64 -11.32
C GLN A 41 20.55 4.32 -11.18
N GLY A 42 20.36 3.53 -12.24
CA GLY A 42 19.57 2.30 -12.23
C GLY A 42 18.05 2.54 -12.23
N LEU A 43 17.60 3.71 -12.71
CA LEU A 43 16.17 4.02 -12.84
C LEU A 43 15.52 3.19 -13.95
N SER A 44 16.27 2.78 -14.98
CA SER A 44 15.77 1.95 -16.08
C SER A 44 15.43 0.53 -15.66
N SER A 45 16.01 0.00 -14.58
CA SER A 45 15.64 -1.30 -14.03
C SER A 45 14.39 -1.28 -13.15
N ILE A 46 13.94 -0.11 -12.68
CA ILE A 46 12.79 0.01 -11.77
C ILE A 46 11.52 -0.64 -12.33
N PRO A 47 11.10 -0.41 -13.60
CA PRO A 47 9.90 -1.05 -14.13
C PRO A 47 9.97 -2.58 -14.14
N TYR A 48 11.15 -3.14 -14.38
CA TYR A 48 11.37 -4.59 -14.34
C TYR A 48 11.29 -5.13 -12.92
N ILE A 49 11.99 -4.50 -11.96
CA ILE A 49 11.97 -4.89 -10.55
C ILE A 49 10.55 -4.78 -10.00
N TYR A 50 9.85 -3.69 -10.29
CA TYR A 50 8.45 -3.51 -9.89
C TYR A 50 7.55 -4.62 -10.43
N THR A 51 7.64 -4.92 -11.74
CA THR A 51 6.83 -5.97 -12.36
C THR A 51 7.07 -7.32 -11.69
N ALA A 52 8.34 -7.69 -11.48
CA ALA A 52 8.70 -8.93 -10.80
C ALA A 52 8.15 -8.96 -9.36
N LEU A 53 8.36 -7.89 -8.59
CA LEU A 53 7.91 -7.78 -7.21
C LEU A 53 6.39 -7.80 -7.09
N PHE A 54 5.67 -7.18 -8.02
CA PHE A 54 4.22 -7.19 -8.09
C PHE A 54 3.67 -8.59 -8.30
N HIS A 55 4.22 -9.34 -9.26
CA HIS A 55 3.83 -10.74 -9.49
C HIS A 55 4.13 -11.61 -8.27
N ARG A 56 5.33 -11.50 -7.70
CA ARG A 56 5.72 -12.25 -6.49
C ARG A 56 4.84 -11.93 -5.30
N THR A 57 4.49 -10.66 -5.09
CA THR A 57 3.60 -10.26 -3.99
C THR A 57 2.20 -10.86 -4.15
N ARG A 58 1.67 -10.93 -5.39
CA ARG A 58 0.39 -11.59 -5.67
C ARG A 58 0.45 -13.11 -5.45
N GLU A 59 1.49 -13.77 -5.95
CA GLU A 59 1.73 -15.20 -5.75
C GLU A 59 1.85 -15.53 -4.26
N PHE A 60 2.60 -14.73 -3.52
CA PHE A 60 2.78 -14.86 -2.09
C PHE A 60 1.45 -14.73 -1.34
N ALA A 61 0.66 -13.68 -1.62
CA ALA A 61 -0.65 -13.49 -1.01
C ALA A 61 -1.61 -14.67 -1.28
N ALA A 62 -1.63 -15.19 -2.51
CA ALA A 62 -2.41 -16.37 -2.87
C ALA A 62 -1.92 -17.65 -2.17
N THR A 63 -0.60 -17.78 -1.97
CA THR A 63 0.02 -18.89 -1.25
C THR A 63 -0.36 -18.86 0.22
N VAL A 64 -0.34 -17.69 0.87
CA VAL A 64 -0.80 -17.50 2.25
C VAL A 64 -2.26 -17.94 2.40
N GLN A 65 -3.14 -17.56 1.48
CA GLN A 65 -4.53 -18.01 1.51
C GLN A 65 -4.66 -19.53 1.35
N SER A 66 -3.86 -20.15 0.49
CA SER A 66 -3.82 -21.60 0.33
C SER A 66 -3.31 -22.30 1.60
N LEU A 67 -2.32 -21.74 2.28
CA LEU A 67 -1.80 -22.24 3.55
C LEU A 67 -2.86 -22.21 4.64
N ILE A 68 -3.68 -21.16 4.71
CA ILE A 68 -4.78 -21.05 5.67
C ILE A 68 -5.84 -22.11 5.41
N LYS A 69 -6.18 -22.36 4.14
CA LYS A 69 -7.10 -23.45 3.78
C LYS A 69 -6.57 -24.82 4.20
N ALA A 70 -5.27 -25.06 4.05
CA ALA A 70 -4.63 -26.31 4.43
C ALA A 70 -4.46 -26.47 5.95
N ALA A 71 -4.24 -25.37 6.67
CA ALA A 71 -4.06 -25.35 8.12
C ALA A 71 -4.87 -24.21 8.78
N PRO A 72 -6.20 -24.35 8.91
CA PRO A 72 -7.07 -23.27 9.41
C PRO A 72 -6.73 -22.82 10.83
N THR A 73 -6.18 -23.71 11.66
CA THR A 73 -5.80 -23.39 13.05
C THR A 73 -4.58 -22.48 13.15
N LYS A 74 -3.82 -22.29 12.06
CA LYS A 74 -2.59 -21.47 12.01
C LYS A 74 -2.78 -20.19 11.20
N TRP A 75 -4.01 -19.71 11.11
CA TRP A 75 -4.32 -18.55 10.28
C TRP A 75 -3.60 -17.28 10.77
N THR A 76 -3.39 -17.14 12.08
CA THR A 76 -2.74 -15.95 12.66
C THR A 76 -1.29 -15.84 12.24
N GLU A 77 -0.57 -16.95 12.25
CA GLU A 77 0.82 -17.04 11.83
C GLU A 77 0.95 -16.76 10.34
N ALA A 78 0.03 -17.32 9.53
CA ALA A 78 -0.04 -17.06 8.10
C ALA A 78 -0.34 -15.58 7.80
N ALA A 79 -1.24 -14.94 8.56
CA ALA A 79 -1.53 -13.51 8.46
C ALA A 79 -0.30 -12.64 8.82
N CYS A 80 0.45 -13.00 9.86
CA CYS A 80 1.70 -12.32 10.22
C CYS A 80 2.75 -12.37 9.10
N LEU A 81 2.76 -13.41 8.26
CA LEU A 81 3.66 -13.47 7.10
C LEU A 81 3.39 -12.36 6.07
N LEU A 82 2.15 -11.90 5.93
CA LEU A 82 1.81 -10.77 5.04
C LEU A 82 2.43 -9.46 5.55
N VAL A 83 2.39 -9.25 6.87
CA VAL A 83 3.00 -8.08 7.51
C VAL A 83 4.52 -8.16 7.40
N ALA A 84 5.11 -9.32 7.69
CA ALA A 84 6.54 -9.57 7.57
C ALA A 84 7.04 -9.34 6.13
N TRP A 85 6.32 -9.83 5.12
CA TRP A 85 6.67 -9.56 3.72
C TRP A 85 6.74 -8.06 3.41
N SER A 86 5.80 -7.27 3.96
CA SER A 86 5.82 -5.81 3.76
C SER A 86 7.00 -5.11 4.44
N ALA A 87 7.42 -5.60 5.61
CA ALA A 87 8.44 -4.95 6.43
C ALA A 87 9.86 -5.44 6.11
N ASP A 88 10.01 -6.73 5.79
CA ASP A 88 11.31 -7.38 5.65
C ASP A 88 11.70 -7.54 4.17
N ILE A 89 10.72 -7.81 3.29
CA ILE A 89 10.97 -7.98 1.85
C ILE A 89 10.82 -6.66 1.14
N LEU A 90 9.62 -6.05 1.14
CA LEU A 90 9.37 -4.82 0.36
C LEU A 90 10.29 -3.66 0.78
N ARG A 91 10.66 -3.58 2.07
CA ARG A 91 11.50 -2.52 2.62
C ARG A 91 12.98 -2.90 2.75
N HIS A 92 13.38 -4.04 2.17
CA HIS A 92 14.77 -4.45 2.10
C HIS A 92 15.59 -3.41 1.33
N PRO A 93 16.78 -3.00 1.82
CA PRO A 93 17.61 -1.98 1.17
C PRO A 93 17.92 -2.29 -0.30
N ASP A 94 18.19 -3.55 -0.62
CA ASP A 94 18.56 -3.97 -1.99
C ASP A 94 17.41 -3.86 -3.00
N ILE A 95 16.14 -3.82 -2.55
CA ILE A 95 15.00 -3.58 -3.44
C ILE A 95 14.91 -2.09 -3.81
N GLY A 96 15.24 -1.21 -2.87
CA GLY A 96 15.18 0.24 -3.07
C GLY A 96 13.77 0.74 -3.43
N ILE A 97 12.75 0.27 -2.71
CA ILE A 97 11.34 0.54 -3.02
C ILE A 97 11.00 2.05 -2.95
N GLU A 98 11.76 2.84 -2.19
CA GLU A 98 11.64 4.30 -2.11
C GLU A 98 11.78 4.98 -3.48
N ARG A 99 12.47 4.32 -4.41
CA ARG A 99 12.69 4.77 -5.79
C ARG A 99 11.47 4.57 -6.68
N PHE A 100 10.50 3.78 -6.23
CA PHE A 100 9.29 3.48 -6.99
C PHE A 100 8.32 4.66 -6.90
N LEU A 101 7.48 4.78 -7.92
CA LEU A 101 6.36 5.73 -7.89
C LEU A 101 5.46 5.43 -6.69
N HIS A 102 4.86 6.47 -6.11
CA HIS A 102 3.97 6.30 -4.97
C HIS A 102 2.83 5.32 -5.26
N SER A 103 2.23 5.40 -6.46
CA SER A 103 1.17 4.49 -6.91
C SER A 103 1.63 3.03 -7.03
N GLN A 104 2.89 2.79 -7.39
CA GLN A 104 3.47 1.44 -7.44
C GLN A 104 3.69 0.86 -6.05
N ARG A 105 4.13 1.69 -5.10
CA ARG A 105 4.26 1.28 -3.69
C ARG A 105 2.89 0.96 -3.10
N GLU A 106 1.93 1.84 -3.33
CA GLU A 106 0.56 1.68 -2.86
C GLU A 106 -0.08 0.41 -3.42
N SER A 107 0.14 0.07 -4.69
CA SER A 107 -0.40 -1.17 -5.28
C SER A 107 0.13 -2.43 -4.59
N LEU A 108 1.43 -2.46 -4.22
CA LEU A 108 2.05 -3.57 -3.50
C LEU A 108 1.47 -3.70 -2.09
N TYR A 109 1.38 -2.59 -1.35
CA TYR A 109 0.76 -2.59 -0.02
C TYR A 109 -0.73 -2.94 -0.07
N TRP A 110 -1.43 -2.50 -1.11
CA TRP A 110 -2.84 -2.80 -1.30
C TRP A 110 -3.07 -4.31 -1.44
N ILE A 111 -2.22 -5.03 -2.20
CA ILE A 111 -2.35 -6.48 -2.35
C ILE A 111 -2.26 -7.19 -0.98
N LEU A 112 -1.30 -6.79 -0.16
CA LEU A 112 -1.08 -7.38 1.16
C LEU A 112 -2.19 -7.00 2.14
N ASP A 113 -2.60 -5.73 2.15
CA ASP A 113 -3.70 -5.23 2.98
C ASP A 113 -5.03 -5.88 2.61
N ASP A 114 -5.30 -6.07 1.31
CA ASP A 114 -6.50 -6.76 0.83
C ASP A 114 -6.51 -8.23 1.24
N ALA A 115 -5.37 -8.92 1.10
CA ALA A 115 -5.24 -10.31 1.52
C ALA A 115 -5.40 -10.46 3.05
N LEU A 116 -4.77 -9.58 3.83
CA LEU A 116 -4.89 -9.61 5.28
C LEU A 116 -6.32 -9.31 5.72
N LEU A 117 -6.96 -8.29 5.14
CA LEU A 117 -8.34 -7.95 5.43
C LEU A 117 -9.28 -9.12 5.15
N ARG A 118 -9.12 -9.81 4.01
CA ARG A 118 -9.93 -11.01 3.70
C ARG A 118 -9.75 -12.10 4.73
N ILE A 119 -8.51 -12.38 5.15
CA ILE A 119 -8.25 -13.37 6.19
C ILE A 119 -8.95 -12.98 7.49
N LEU A 120 -8.78 -11.72 7.92
CA LEU A 120 -9.42 -11.23 9.13
C LEU A 120 -10.95 -11.34 9.04
N MET A 121 -11.54 -10.97 7.91
CA MET A 121 -12.98 -11.09 7.69
C MET A 121 -13.47 -12.53 7.65
N ASP A 122 -12.75 -13.44 7.00
CA ASP A 122 -13.12 -14.86 6.91
C ASP A 122 -13.04 -15.56 8.28
N GLN A 123 -12.20 -15.07 9.19
CA GLN A 123 -12.12 -15.60 10.55
C GLN A 123 -13.10 -14.91 11.51
N TRP A 124 -13.40 -13.63 11.29
CA TRP A 124 -14.38 -12.88 12.07
C TRP A 124 -15.82 -13.29 11.76
N ASP A 125 -16.14 -13.43 10.47
CA ASP A 125 -17.45 -13.83 9.97
C ASP A 125 -17.28 -15.00 8.98
N PRO A 126 -17.11 -16.23 9.49
CA PRO A 126 -16.91 -17.40 8.66
C PRO A 126 -18.12 -17.60 7.75
N PRO A 127 -17.91 -17.92 6.46
CA PRO A 127 -19.00 -18.04 5.52
C PRO A 127 -19.99 -19.11 6.00
N GLN A 128 -21.27 -18.74 6.12
CA GLN A 128 -22.28 -19.69 6.57
C GLN A 128 -22.32 -20.90 5.63
N PRO A 129 -22.34 -22.13 6.16
CA PRO A 129 -22.60 -23.29 5.33
C PRO A 129 -23.96 -23.11 4.66
N LEU A 130 -24.00 -23.26 3.32
CA LEU A 130 -25.25 -23.31 2.57
C LEU A 130 -26.20 -24.32 3.24
N PRO A 131 -27.52 -24.06 3.28
CA PRO A 131 -28.47 -24.93 3.94
C PRO A 131 -28.50 -26.29 3.23
N GLN A 132 -27.64 -27.20 3.68
CA GLN A 132 -27.70 -28.61 3.39
C GLN A 132 -28.65 -29.21 4.41
N SER A 133 -29.80 -29.64 3.92
CA SER A 133 -30.82 -30.38 4.65
C SER A 133 -30.23 -31.68 5.22
N SER A 134 -29.75 -31.67 6.47
CA SER A 134 -29.67 -32.84 7.37
C SER A 134 -29.21 -32.49 8.79
N PRO A 135 -29.55 -33.33 9.78
CA PRO A 135 -29.88 -32.89 11.13
C PRO A 135 -28.73 -33.01 12.16
N ILE A 136 -28.81 -32.13 13.17
CA ILE A 136 -28.40 -32.30 14.57
C ILE A 136 -27.03 -32.97 14.77
N SER A 137 -25.97 -32.17 14.69
CA SER A 137 -24.70 -32.48 15.36
C SER A 137 -24.68 -31.84 16.74
N THR A 138 -25.01 -32.61 17.76
CA THR A 138 -24.85 -32.33 19.20
C THR A 138 -23.39 -32.46 19.66
N GLY A 139 -22.45 -31.94 18.87
CA GLY A 139 -21.06 -31.83 19.26
C GLY A 139 -20.85 -30.69 20.25
N PRO A 140 -19.91 -30.79 21.21
CA PRO A 140 -19.54 -29.65 22.06
C PRO A 140 -19.10 -28.50 21.16
N SER A 141 -19.75 -27.34 21.32
CA SER A 141 -19.39 -26.16 20.56
C SER A 141 -17.92 -25.84 20.81
N PRO A 142 -17.09 -25.67 19.76
CA PRO A 142 -15.72 -25.25 19.95
C PRO A 142 -15.73 -23.94 20.74
N LYS A 143 -14.95 -23.89 21.83
CA LYS A 143 -14.80 -22.66 22.63
C LYS A 143 -14.30 -21.57 21.68
N VAL A 144 -15.18 -20.65 21.34
CA VAL A 144 -14.87 -19.52 20.48
C VAL A 144 -13.92 -18.63 21.27
N THR A 145 -12.66 -18.58 20.84
CA THR A 145 -11.70 -17.63 21.38
C THR A 145 -12.21 -16.22 21.07
N ALA A 146 -12.31 -15.38 22.09
CA ALA A 146 -12.66 -13.97 21.90
C ALA A 146 -11.72 -13.34 20.87
N TRP A 147 -12.28 -12.63 19.90
CA TRP A 147 -11.52 -12.12 18.76
C TRP A 147 -10.32 -11.28 19.13
N ASP A 148 -10.43 -10.44 20.17
CA ASP A 148 -9.33 -9.61 20.65
C ASP A 148 -8.08 -10.44 21.02
N VAL A 149 -8.31 -11.64 21.56
CA VAL A 149 -7.24 -12.59 21.87
C VAL A 149 -6.74 -13.25 20.58
N ALA A 150 -7.64 -13.67 19.69
CA ALA A 150 -7.30 -14.35 18.45
C ALA A 150 -6.45 -13.47 17.50
N ILE A 151 -6.76 -12.17 17.39
CA ILE A 151 -6.03 -11.23 16.50
C ILE A 151 -4.75 -10.67 17.12
N THR A 152 -4.49 -10.90 18.41
CA THR A 152 -3.34 -10.32 19.11
C THR A 152 -2.00 -10.52 18.38
N PRO A 153 -1.67 -11.70 17.83
CA PRO A 153 -0.42 -11.89 17.07
C PRO A 153 -0.30 -10.93 15.88
N VAL A 154 -1.38 -10.76 15.10
CA VAL A 154 -1.42 -9.88 13.93
C VAL A 154 -1.28 -8.43 14.35
N ARG A 155 -1.98 -8.03 15.43
CA ARG A 155 -1.88 -6.67 15.98
C ARG A 155 -0.45 -6.36 16.42
N LEU A 156 0.21 -7.28 17.12
CA LEU A 156 1.61 -7.11 17.53
C LEU A 156 2.55 -6.99 16.32
N ALA A 157 2.36 -7.82 15.29
CA ALA A 157 3.15 -7.73 14.06
C ALA A 157 2.98 -6.37 13.36
N LEU A 158 1.74 -5.87 13.26
CA LEU A 158 1.46 -4.55 12.70
C LEU A 158 2.05 -3.42 13.55
N CYS A 159 1.93 -3.49 14.88
CA CYS A 159 2.51 -2.50 15.79
C CYS A 159 4.04 -2.46 15.64
N LYS A 160 4.70 -3.61 15.64
CA LYS A 160 6.16 -3.70 15.46
C LYS A 160 6.59 -3.12 14.11
N ALA A 161 5.91 -3.46 13.03
CA ALA A 161 6.24 -2.90 11.72
C ALA A 161 5.94 -1.38 11.66
N GLN A 162 4.94 -0.90 12.41
CA GLN A 162 4.58 0.51 12.48
C GLN A 162 5.69 1.38 13.10
N GLU A 163 6.50 0.85 14.02
CA GLU A 163 7.65 1.54 14.62
C GLU A 163 8.65 2.03 13.55
N ASN A 164 8.72 1.33 12.41
CA ASN A 164 9.63 1.67 11.32
C ASN A 164 9.07 2.71 10.33
N LEU A 165 7.79 3.11 10.45
CA LEU A 165 7.18 4.04 9.48
C LEU A 165 7.90 5.38 9.40
N SER A 166 8.39 5.88 10.53
CA SER A 166 9.13 7.15 10.57
C SER A 166 10.37 7.06 9.69
N GLU A 167 11.21 6.04 9.90
CA GLU A 167 12.42 5.81 9.12
C GLU A 167 12.11 5.59 7.62
N TRP A 168 11.08 4.80 7.32
CA TRP A 168 10.66 4.55 5.94
C TRP A 168 10.22 5.83 5.24
N SER A 169 9.45 6.68 5.93
CA SER A 169 8.99 7.97 5.39
C SER A 169 10.16 8.92 5.13
N GLU A 170 11.22 8.85 5.94
CA GLU A 170 12.44 9.64 5.76
C GLU A 170 13.25 9.18 4.57
N ARG A 171 13.41 7.86 4.38
CA ARG A 171 14.02 7.30 3.18
C ARG A 171 13.24 7.67 1.92
N ASP A 172 11.92 7.53 1.97
CA ASP A 172 11.02 7.87 0.86
C ASP A 172 11.11 9.37 0.51
N LEU A 173 11.15 10.26 1.51
CA LEU A 173 11.31 11.70 1.31
C LEU A 173 12.70 12.03 0.74
N GLY A 174 13.75 11.40 1.27
CA GLY A 174 15.12 11.61 0.82
C GLY A 174 15.30 11.23 -0.65
N GLU A 175 14.67 10.14 -1.10
CA GLU A 175 14.71 9.74 -2.51
C GLU A 175 13.90 10.71 -3.39
N MET A 176 12.71 11.13 -2.95
CA MET A 176 11.89 12.10 -3.71
C MET A 176 12.59 13.46 -3.87
N GLN A 177 13.37 13.89 -2.88
CA GLN A 177 14.13 15.15 -2.95
C GLN A 177 15.29 15.11 -3.95
N LYS A 178 15.77 13.92 -4.36
CA LYS A 178 16.81 13.80 -5.40
C LYS A 178 16.28 14.10 -6.80
N GLY A 179 14.97 14.02 -7.01
CA GLY A 179 14.34 14.29 -8.30
C GLY A 179 14.31 15.77 -8.68
N VAL A 180 14.45 16.06 -9.97
CA VAL A 180 14.42 17.45 -10.53
C VAL A 180 13.09 18.16 -10.24
N CYS A 181 12.00 17.39 -10.09
CA CYS A 181 10.72 17.87 -9.59
C CYS A 181 10.66 17.70 -8.07
N ALA A 182 11.43 18.47 -7.31
CA ALA A 182 11.28 18.50 -5.86
C ALA A 182 9.88 19.01 -5.51
N TRP A 183 8.97 18.08 -5.16
CA TRP A 183 7.60 18.41 -4.76
C TRP A 183 7.66 19.19 -3.44
N LYS A 184 7.54 20.51 -3.51
CA LYS A 184 7.49 21.37 -2.32
C LYS A 184 6.20 21.06 -1.54
N GLY A 185 6.35 20.62 -0.28
CA GLY A 185 5.24 20.46 0.65
C GLY A 185 4.68 19.04 0.80
N VAL A 186 5.32 18.01 0.26
CA VAL A 186 4.94 16.62 0.57
C VAL A 186 5.24 16.33 2.04
N GLN A 187 4.18 16.03 2.80
CA GLN A 187 4.28 15.60 4.19
C GLN A 187 4.75 14.14 4.26
N LYS A 188 5.70 13.84 5.15
CA LYS A 188 6.26 12.49 5.36
C LYS A 188 5.16 11.46 5.60
N GLU A 189 4.11 11.88 6.30
CA GLU A 189 2.95 11.11 6.69
C GLU A 189 2.16 10.58 5.49
N LEU A 190 2.12 11.33 4.38
CA LEU A 190 1.40 10.90 3.16
C LEU A 190 2.09 9.72 2.47
N LEU A 191 3.42 9.60 2.59
CA LEU A 191 4.20 8.56 1.91
C LEU A 191 3.96 7.17 2.49
N VAL A 192 3.55 7.09 3.75
CA VAL A 192 3.27 5.85 4.48
C VAL A 192 1.79 5.60 4.73
N GLN A 193 0.92 6.56 4.37
CA GLN A 193 -0.52 6.48 4.65
C GLN A 193 -1.21 5.27 4.02
N GLY A 194 -0.71 4.79 2.87
CA GLY A 194 -1.22 3.60 2.19
C GLY A 194 -0.83 2.26 2.83
N TRP A 195 0.14 2.22 3.74
CA TRP A 195 0.62 0.98 4.34
C TRP A 195 -0.41 0.40 5.33
N PHE A 196 -0.98 -0.77 4.98
CA PHE A 196 -2.02 -1.50 5.72
C PHE A 196 -3.16 -0.61 6.25
N LYS A 197 -3.58 0.38 5.46
CA LYS A 197 -4.55 1.40 5.90
C LYS A 197 -5.84 0.78 6.45
N ARG A 198 -6.41 -0.23 5.76
CA ARG A 198 -7.68 -0.85 6.16
C ARG A 198 -7.48 -1.80 7.33
N SER A 199 -6.50 -2.69 7.24
CA SER A 199 -6.25 -3.70 8.28
C SER A 199 -5.83 -3.07 9.61
N ARG A 200 -5.01 -2.01 9.60
CA ARG A 200 -4.64 -1.28 10.83
C ARG A 200 -5.84 -0.65 11.49
N THR A 201 -6.75 -0.05 10.70
CA THR A 201 -7.98 0.55 11.23
C THR A 201 -8.84 -0.51 11.92
N LEU A 202 -8.98 -1.69 11.30
CA LEU A 202 -9.70 -2.83 11.89
C LEU A 202 -9.01 -3.34 13.18
N CYS A 203 -7.67 -3.40 13.21
CA CYS A 203 -6.91 -3.93 14.34
C CYS A 203 -6.72 -2.93 15.52
N ALA A 204 -6.84 -1.63 15.28
CA ALA A 204 -6.52 -0.56 16.25
C ALA A 204 -7.66 -0.24 17.24
N GLY A 205 -8.68 -1.08 17.36
CA GLY A 205 -9.76 -0.92 18.34
C GLY A 205 -11.03 -0.27 17.80
N GLY A 206 -11.25 -0.34 16.48
CA GLY A 206 -12.47 0.16 15.86
C GLY A 206 -13.55 -0.90 15.66
N GLN A 207 -14.07 -1.56 16.72
CA GLN A 207 -15.50 -1.89 16.85
C GLN A 207 -15.87 -2.71 18.10
N LEU A 208 -17.18 -2.64 18.41
CA LEU A 208 -17.87 -3.31 19.51
C LEU A 208 -17.67 -4.83 19.51
N PRO A 209 -17.74 -5.49 20.69
CA PRO A 209 -17.72 -6.94 20.82
C PRO A 209 -18.64 -7.60 19.80
N ALA A 210 -18.23 -8.72 19.19
CA ALA A 210 -18.97 -9.38 18.12
C ALA A 210 -20.44 -9.65 18.49
N GLU A 211 -20.69 -9.92 19.77
CA GLU A 211 -22.04 -10.09 20.31
C GLU A 211 -22.84 -8.78 20.28
N LEU A 212 -22.23 -7.64 20.61
CA LEU A 212 -22.89 -6.33 20.54
C LEU A 212 -23.03 -5.83 19.10
N ALA A 213 -22.06 -6.07 18.23
CA ALA A 213 -22.14 -5.70 16.82
C ALA A 213 -23.29 -6.46 16.14
N ASN A 214 -23.41 -7.78 16.37
CA ASN A 214 -24.50 -8.58 15.83
C ASN A 214 -25.86 -8.17 16.41
N VAL A 215 -25.94 -7.88 17.73
CA VAL A 215 -27.18 -7.38 18.35
C VAL A 215 -27.58 -6.00 17.83
N ILE A 216 -26.62 -5.09 17.63
CA ILE A 216 -26.88 -3.75 17.08
C ILE A 216 -27.29 -3.86 15.61
N VAL A 217 -26.58 -4.65 14.80
CA VAL A 217 -26.94 -4.88 13.40
C VAL A 217 -28.31 -5.52 13.30
N GLU A 218 -28.64 -6.49 14.14
CA GLU A 218 -29.95 -7.13 14.18
C GLU A 218 -31.05 -6.16 14.63
N HIS A 219 -30.79 -5.33 15.64
CA HIS A 219 -31.73 -4.30 16.09
C HIS A 219 -31.94 -3.21 15.05
N VAL A 220 -30.89 -2.69 14.42
CA VAL A 220 -30.95 -1.64 13.40
C VAL A 220 -31.59 -2.18 12.12
N ALA A 221 -31.23 -3.39 11.67
CA ALA A 221 -31.84 -4.01 10.49
C ALA A 221 -33.34 -4.29 10.70
N ARG A 222 -33.75 -4.74 11.89
CA ARG A 222 -35.18 -4.88 12.23
C ARG A 222 -35.89 -3.54 12.31
N PHE A 223 -35.24 -2.51 12.86
CA PHE A 223 -35.82 -1.17 13.02
C PHE A 223 -36.01 -0.46 11.68
N GLU A 224 -35.05 -0.61 10.75
CA GLU A 224 -35.08 0.07 9.45
C GLU A 224 -35.71 -0.79 8.34
N GLU A 225 -36.15 -2.02 8.64
CA GLU A 225 -36.65 -3.02 7.67
C GLU A 225 -35.61 -3.41 6.59
N TRP A 226 -34.32 -3.29 6.91
CA TRP A 226 -33.26 -3.65 5.97
C TRP A 226 -33.11 -5.18 5.92
N PRO A 227 -32.99 -5.78 4.73
CA PRO A 227 -32.54 -7.15 4.63
C PRO A 227 -31.16 -7.24 5.29
N MET A 228 -30.94 -8.24 6.15
CA MET A 228 -29.60 -8.52 6.69
C MET A 228 -28.70 -8.95 5.53
N VAL A 229 -28.08 -7.97 4.87
CA VAL A 229 -27.16 -8.21 3.76
C VAL A 229 -25.77 -8.46 4.34
N ASP A 230 -25.11 -9.46 3.78
CA ASP A 230 -23.72 -9.84 4.04
C ASP A 230 -22.76 -8.63 4.01
N LEU A 231 -22.12 -8.34 5.15
CA LEU A 231 -21.15 -7.25 5.33
C LEU A 231 -19.93 -7.39 4.39
N ARG A 232 -19.67 -8.58 3.84
CA ARG A 232 -18.64 -8.82 2.82
C ARG A 232 -18.81 -7.89 1.62
N GLY A 233 -20.05 -7.57 1.24
CA GLY A 233 -20.34 -6.69 0.09
C GLY A 233 -19.83 -5.25 0.25
N TRP A 234 -19.70 -4.77 1.49
CA TRP A 234 -19.28 -3.40 1.80
C TRP A 234 -17.76 -3.26 1.91
N HIS A 235 -17.09 -4.25 2.49
CA HIS A 235 -15.64 -4.22 2.71
C HIS A 235 -14.83 -4.85 1.58
N LEU A 236 -15.44 -5.77 0.81
CA LEU A 236 -14.85 -6.39 -0.37
C LEU A 236 -15.73 -6.07 -1.58
N PRO A 237 -15.64 -4.85 -2.15
CA PRO A 237 -16.36 -4.54 -3.38
C PRO A 237 -15.96 -5.58 -4.42
N LYS A 238 -16.94 -6.36 -4.90
CA LYS A 238 -16.72 -7.37 -5.94
C LYS A 238 -16.01 -6.67 -7.09
N GLY A 239 -14.74 -7.02 -7.31
CA GLY A 239 -14.04 -6.58 -8.49
C GLY A 239 -14.88 -6.99 -9.68
N THR A 240 -15.36 -6.02 -10.45
CA THR A 240 -15.90 -6.33 -11.78
C THR A 240 -14.85 -7.18 -12.49
N PRO A 241 -15.21 -8.36 -13.01
CA PRO A 241 -14.27 -9.12 -13.83
C PRO A 241 -13.88 -8.21 -14.99
N ARG A 242 -12.67 -7.65 -14.94
CA ARG A 242 -12.08 -7.02 -16.10
C ARG A 242 -11.75 -8.17 -17.04
N THR A 243 -12.66 -8.41 -17.98
CA THR A 243 -12.34 -9.10 -19.23
C THR A 243 -11.18 -8.33 -19.85
N TRP A 244 -10.00 -8.93 -19.82
CA TRP A 244 -8.87 -8.57 -20.68
C TRP A 244 -9.03 -9.33 -21.99
#